data_AF-A0A7Z9IGJ4-F1
#
_entry.id   AF-A0A7Z9IGJ4-F1
#
_cell.length_a   1.000
_cell.length_b   1.000
_cell.length_c   1.000
_cell.angle_alpha   90.00
_cell.angle_beta   90.00
_cell.angle_gamma   90.00
#
_symmetry.space_group_name_H-M   'P 1'
#
loop_
_entity.id
_entity.type
_entity.pdbx_description
1 polymer ?
#
loop_
_entity_poly.entity_id
_entity_poly.type
_entity_poly.pdbx_seq_one_letter_code
_entity_poly.pdbx_strand_id
1 'polypeptide(L)'
;MNPHELAVRNWRIVFLIWFVLLATATHLPQPIPTDNPTFVSPDKLLHFICFGMLAFCLIGTEWIKSPLRCWLVLAAWAIVDEITQDLLPLNRAFSSEDLIAGELGIAAIMCWSGALGKESTKKIKEEVAAILAIPKNWFQLGCIGFIVTVFLFASIWFFLREIFGEQYSSLAFCVAFLTGLLCVLCIIIIKGNLQIESRVLLKSMVPWLIGTIGIASMTGFLFNNVSINVSVVVLAMLVVGFRIAWNRAT
;
A
#
# COMPACT_ATOMS: atom_id res chain seq x y z
N MET A 1 -6.33 27.15 -13.73
CA MET A 1 -6.55 25.95 -12.90
C MET A 1 -5.73 26.14 -11.65
N ASN A 2 -6.35 26.15 -10.48
CA ASN A 2 -5.62 26.32 -9.22
C ASN A 2 -4.77 25.06 -8.92
N PRO A 3 -3.77 25.11 -8.03
CA PRO A 3 -2.91 23.96 -7.73
C PRO A 3 -3.68 22.72 -7.28
N HIS A 4 -4.79 22.92 -6.56
CA HIS A 4 -5.66 21.83 -6.10
C HIS A 4 -6.34 21.09 -7.27
N GLU A 5 -6.93 21.81 -8.21
CA GLU A 5 -7.55 21.25 -9.42
C GLU A 5 -6.53 20.50 -10.28
N LEU A 6 -5.30 21.01 -10.39
CA LEU A 6 -4.21 20.33 -11.08
C LEU A 6 -3.83 19.02 -10.36
N ALA A 7 -3.73 19.03 -9.04
CA ALA A 7 -3.46 17.84 -8.25
C ALA A 7 -4.57 16.79 -8.43
N VAL A 8 -5.84 17.18 -8.33
CA VAL A 8 -7.00 16.30 -8.54
C VAL A 8 -7.01 15.72 -9.96
N ARG A 9 -6.68 16.51 -10.98
CA ARG A 9 -6.53 16.01 -12.36
C ARG A 9 -5.44 14.94 -12.45
N ASN A 10 -4.28 15.18 -11.85
CA ASN A 10 -3.18 14.22 -11.86
C ASN A 10 -3.55 12.93 -11.09
N TRP A 11 -4.25 13.05 -9.95
CA TRP A 11 -4.78 11.90 -9.23
C TRP A 11 -5.69 11.03 -10.09
N ARG A 12 -6.57 11.63 -10.90
CA ARG A 12 -7.44 10.88 -11.83
C ARG A 12 -6.63 10.12 -12.88
N ILE A 13 -5.59 10.75 -13.44
CA ILE A 13 -4.70 10.10 -14.41
C ILE A 13 -3.97 8.92 -13.75
N VAL A 14 -3.39 9.14 -12.57
CA VAL A 14 -2.66 8.11 -11.82
C VAL A 14 -3.59 6.96 -11.42
N PHE A 15 -4.81 7.26 -10.97
CA PHE A 15 -5.83 6.26 -10.67
C PHE A 15 -6.13 5.39 -11.90
N LEU A 16 -6.39 5.99 -13.06
CA LEU A 16 -6.70 5.25 -14.29
C LEU A 16 -5.52 4.38 -14.73
N ILE A 17 -4.29 4.90 -14.68
CA ILE A 17 -3.08 4.13 -14.99
C ILE A 17 -2.96 2.95 -14.03
N TRP A 18 -3.08 3.19 -12.72
CA TRP A 18 -2.96 2.15 -11.70
C TRP A 18 -4.05 1.09 -11.83
N PHE A 19 -5.29 1.50 -12.09
CA PHE A 19 -6.42 0.61 -12.31
C PHE A 19 -6.17 -0.33 -13.49
N VAL A 20 -5.73 0.21 -14.64
CA VAL A 20 -5.42 -0.59 -15.84
C VAL A 20 -4.25 -1.53 -15.57
N LEU A 21 -3.18 -1.06 -14.91
CA LEU A 21 -2.03 -1.89 -14.56
C LEU A 21 -2.42 -3.04 -13.63
N LEU A 22 -3.21 -2.75 -12.58
CA LEU A 22 -3.67 -3.75 -11.64
C LEU A 22 -4.56 -4.79 -12.33
N ALA A 23 -5.59 -4.35 -13.05
CA ALA A 23 -6.48 -5.24 -13.79
C ALA A 23 -5.71 -6.10 -14.81
N THR A 24 -4.72 -5.52 -15.50
CA THR A 24 -3.88 -6.28 -16.43
C THR A 24 -3.04 -7.31 -15.69
N ALA A 25 -2.40 -6.94 -14.58
CA ALA A 25 -1.53 -7.81 -13.80
C ALA A 25 -2.28 -8.99 -13.15
N THR A 26 -3.49 -8.75 -12.64
CA THR A 26 -4.37 -9.82 -12.10
C THR A 26 -4.83 -10.77 -13.20
N HIS A 27 -4.91 -10.31 -14.44
CA HIS A 27 -5.35 -11.10 -15.59
C HIS A 27 -4.20 -11.70 -16.43
N LEU A 28 -2.95 -11.63 -15.95
CA LEU A 28 -1.85 -12.35 -16.60
C LEU A 28 -2.01 -13.86 -16.35
N PRO A 29 -1.80 -14.72 -17.38
CA PRO A 29 -1.84 -16.16 -17.21
C PRO A 29 -0.82 -16.64 -16.17
N GLN A 30 -1.23 -17.57 -15.31
CA GLN A 30 -0.30 -18.21 -14.37
C GLN A 30 0.34 -19.46 -14.98
N PRO A 31 1.65 -19.66 -14.74
CA PRO A 31 2.30 -20.91 -15.11
C PRO A 31 1.67 -22.08 -14.34
N ILE A 32 1.72 -23.27 -14.94
CA ILE A 32 1.25 -24.50 -14.28
C ILE A 32 2.04 -24.69 -12.98
N PRO A 33 1.36 -24.91 -11.84
CA PRO A 33 2.04 -25.14 -10.57
C PRO A 33 3.04 -26.30 -10.69
N THR A 34 4.27 -26.07 -10.23
CA THR A 34 5.34 -27.07 -10.18
C THR A 34 5.64 -27.41 -8.73
N ASP A 35 5.96 -28.68 -8.43
CA ASP A 35 6.24 -29.12 -7.05
C ASP A 35 7.45 -28.43 -6.40
N ASN A 36 8.37 -27.88 -7.19
CA ASN A 36 9.58 -27.18 -6.72
C ASN A 36 9.74 -25.81 -7.40
N PRO A 37 8.93 -24.80 -7.02
CA PRO A 37 9.00 -23.50 -7.65
C PRO A 37 10.32 -22.80 -7.30
N THR A 38 10.99 -22.21 -8.31
CA THR A 38 12.21 -21.41 -8.08
C THR A 38 11.95 -20.11 -7.32
N PHE A 39 10.70 -19.65 -7.32
CA PHE A 39 10.24 -18.44 -6.67
C PHE A 39 8.77 -18.60 -6.23
N VAL A 40 8.49 -18.34 -4.96
CA VAL A 40 7.15 -18.25 -4.37
C VAL A 40 6.78 -16.78 -4.28
N SER A 41 5.74 -16.37 -4.99
CA SER A 41 5.29 -14.97 -5.03
C SER A 41 4.72 -14.53 -3.67
N PRO A 42 4.98 -13.30 -3.19
CA PRO A 42 4.30 -12.71 -2.04
C PRO A 42 2.88 -12.24 -2.40
N ASP A 43 2.10 -13.12 -3.00
CA ASP A 43 0.88 -12.84 -3.76
C ASP A 43 -0.18 -12.10 -2.93
N LYS A 44 -0.53 -12.63 -1.75
CA LYS A 44 -1.54 -12.00 -0.85
C LYS A 44 -1.11 -10.61 -0.40
N LEU A 45 0.18 -10.40 -0.16
CA LEU A 45 0.72 -9.11 0.24
C LEU A 45 0.69 -8.10 -0.92
N LEU A 46 0.93 -8.57 -2.16
CA LEU A 46 0.75 -7.77 -3.37
C LEU A 46 -0.71 -7.35 -3.54
N HIS A 47 -1.68 -8.26 -3.38
CA HIS A 47 -3.11 -7.92 -3.43
C HIS A 47 -3.46 -6.84 -2.39
N PHE A 48 -3.05 -7.01 -1.14
CA PHE A 48 -3.27 -6.00 -0.09
C PHE A 48 -2.71 -4.62 -0.49
N ILE A 49 -1.44 -4.57 -0.94
CA ILE A 49 -0.79 -3.30 -1.30
C ILE A 49 -1.44 -2.69 -2.53
N CYS A 50 -1.69 -3.47 -3.57
CA CYS A 50 -2.16 -2.97 -4.86
C CYS A 50 -3.61 -2.46 -4.79
N PHE A 51 -4.50 -3.18 -4.13
CA PHE A 51 -5.87 -2.72 -3.90
C PHE A 51 -5.92 -1.55 -2.89
N GLY A 52 -5.03 -1.53 -1.89
CA GLY A 52 -4.83 -0.36 -1.04
C GLY A 52 -4.38 0.88 -1.84
N MET A 53 -3.39 0.73 -2.72
CA MET A 53 -2.96 1.82 -3.62
C MET A 53 -4.08 2.29 -4.55
N LEU A 54 -4.91 1.38 -5.03
CA LEU A 54 -6.09 1.72 -5.83
C LEU A 54 -7.06 2.59 -5.02
N ALA A 55 -7.34 2.21 -3.77
CA ALA A 55 -8.13 2.99 -2.83
C ALA A 55 -7.53 4.38 -2.55
N PHE A 56 -6.22 4.43 -2.35
CA PHE A 56 -5.50 5.68 -2.09
C PHE A 56 -5.64 6.64 -3.27
N CYS A 57 -5.46 6.13 -4.49
CA CYS A 57 -5.64 6.90 -5.70
C CYS A 57 -7.08 7.38 -5.88
N LEU A 58 -8.07 6.51 -5.65
CA LEU A 58 -9.49 6.85 -5.80
C LEU A 58 -9.91 7.97 -4.85
N ILE A 59 -9.46 7.93 -3.59
CA ILE A 59 -9.70 9.03 -2.62
C ILE A 59 -9.17 10.35 -3.17
N GLY A 60 -7.97 10.36 -3.74
CA GLY A 60 -7.35 11.56 -4.32
C GLY A 60 -8.06 12.12 -5.57
N THR A 61 -8.88 11.33 -6.27
CA THR A 61 -9.63 11.80 -7.46
C THR A 61 -10.80 12.73 -7.13
N GLU A 62 -11.26 12.70 -5.88
CA GLU A 62 -12.48 13.33 -5.38
C GLU A 62 -13.77 12.98 -6.16
N TRP A 63 -13.79 11.92 -6.97
CA TRP A 63 -15.00 11.45 -7.63
C TRP A 63 -16.05 10.95 -6.63
N ILE A 64 -15.60 10.30 -5.55
CA ILE A 64 -16.46 9.77 -4.48
C ILE A 64 -16.00 10.37 -3.15
N LYS A 65 -16.79 11.28 -2.59
CA LYS A 65 -16.46 11.97 -1.33
C LYS A 65 -16.73 11.14 -0.07
N SER A 66 -17.63 10.16 -0.16
CA SER A 66 -17.98 9.29 0.98
C SER A 66 -17.00 8.12 1.07
N PRO A 67 -16.24 7.96 2.17
CA PRO A 67 -15.31 6.84 2.33
C PRO A 67 -16.01 5.48 2.23
N LEU A 68 -17.22 5.36 2.79
CA LEU A 68 -18.01 4.14 2.71
C LEU A 68 -18.38 3.78 1.27
N ARG A 69 -18.83 4.76 0.46
CA ARG A 69 -19.13 4.51 -0.96
C ARG A 69 -17.87 4.16 -1.76
N CYS A 70 -16.74 4.79 -1.43
CA CYS A 70 -15.46 4.50 -2.05
C CYS A 70 -15.04 3.05 -1.75
N TRP A 71 -15.16 2.62 -0.49
CA TRP A 71 -14.93 1.24 -0.08
C TRP A 71 -15.86 0.27 -0.84
N LEU A 72 -17.17 0.51 -0.84
CA LEU A 72 -18.15 -0.36 -1.52
C LEU A 72 -17.87 -0.53 -3.02
N VAL A 73 -17.49 0.55 -3.73
CA VAL A 73 -17.17 0.47 -5.16
C VAL A 73 -15.92 -0.37 -5.40
N LEU A 74 -14.89 -0.21 -4.58
CA LEU A 74 -13.63 -0.95 -4.73
C LEU A 74 -13.76 -2.40 -4.27
N ALA A 75 -14.56 -2.66 -3.23
CA ALA A 75 -14.90 -4.00 -2.76
C ALA A 75 -15.66 -4.76 -3.86
N ALA A 76 -16.69 -4.14 -4.45
CA ALA A 76 -17.39 -4.70 -5.59
C ALA A 76 -16.44 -4.97 -6.77
N TRP A 77 -15.49 -4.07 -7.04
CA TRP A 77 -14.46 -4.29 -8.06
C TRP A 77 -13.55 -5.47 -7.73
N ALA A 78 -13.07 -5.63 -6.50
CA ALA A 78 -12.23 -6.76 -6.10
C ALA A 78 -12.94 -8.12 -6.30
N ILE A 79 -14.24 -8.17 -5.99
CA ILE A 79 -15.07 -9.36 -6.27
C ILE A 79 -15.16 -9.62 -7.78
N VAL A 80 -15.42 -8.58 -8.57
CA VAL A 80 -15.50 -8.71 -10.03
C VAL A 80 -14.16 -9.19 -10.60
N ASP A 81 -13.04 -8.61 -10.17
CA ASP A 81 -11.70 -8.97 -10.62
C ASP A 81 -11.40 -10.45 -10.37
N GLU A 82 -11.70 -10.98 -9.18
CA GLU A 82 -11.52 -12.41 -8.86
C GLU A 82 -12.45 -13.32 -9.67
N ILE A 83 -13.71 -12.92 -9.86
CA ILE A 83 -14.65 -13.68 -10.70
C ILE A 83 -14.16 -13.73 -12.15
N THR A 84 -13.67 -12.60 -12.69
CA THR A 84 -13.19 -12.58 -14.08
C THR A 84 -11.88 -13.34 -14.26
N GLN A 85 -11.02 -13.39 -13.24
CA GLN A 85 -9.84 -14.26 -13.25
C GLN A 85 -10.22 -15.74 -13.38
N ASP A 86 -11.24 -16.20 -12.62
CA ASP A 86 -11.72 -17.59 -12.63
C ASP A 86 -12.44 -17.96 -13.94
N LEU A 87 -13.21 -17.03 -14.51
CA LEU A 87 -13.96 -17.25 -15.74
C LEU A 87 -13.08 -17.31 -17.00
N LEU A 88 -11.93 -16.65 -16.98
CA LEU A 88 -11.01 -16.62 -18.12
C LEU A 88 -10.04 -17.81 -18.07
N PRO A 89 -9.59 -18.32 -19.23
CA PRO A 89 -8.67 -19.47 -19.30
C PRO A 89 -7.23 -19.07 -18.93
N LEU A 90 -7.04 -18.50 -17.74
CA LEU A 90 -5.78 -17.94 -17.23
C LEU A 90 -5.01 -18.92 -16.34
N ASN A 91 -5.54 -20.14 -16.16
CA ASN A 91 -5.02 -21.11 -15.19
C ASN A 91 -5.00 -20.56 -13.75
N ARG A 92 -5.97 -19.69 -13.44
CA ARG A 92 -6.23 -19.13 -12.13
C ARG A 92 -7.64 -19.53 -11.70
N ALA A 93 -7.76 -20.01 -10.47
CA ALA A 93 -9.05 -20.27 -9.84
C ALA A 93 -9.37 -19.13 -8.88
N PHE A 94 -10.65 -18.90 -8.62
CA PHE A 94 -11.10 -17.93 -7.63
C PHE A 94 -10.39 -18.14 -6.28
N SER A 95 -9.76 -17.09 -5.74
CA SER A 95 -9.06 -17.15 -4.45
C SER A 95 -9.72 -16.25 -3.41
N SER A 96 -10.38 -16.87 -2.43
CA SER A 96 -10.94 -16.14 -1.28
C SER A 96 -9.86 -15.41 -0.47
N GLU A 97 -8.63 -15.94 -0.45
CA GLU A 97 -7.51 -15.30 0.23
C GLU A 97 -7.04 -14.02 -0.48
N ASP A 98 -7.01 -14.00 -1.82
CA ASP A 98 -6.67 -12.79 -2.59
C ASP A 98 -7.74 -11.73 -2.43
N LEU A 99 -9.01 -12.14 -2.48
CA LEU A 99 -10.14 -11.26 -2.22
C LEU A 99 -10.04 -10.63 -0.82
N ILE A 100 -9.86 -11.44 0.23
CA ILE A 100 -9.74 -10.95 1.61
C ILE A 100 -8.54 -10.02 1.74
N ALA A 101 -7.39 -10.36 1.16
CA ALA A 101 -6.21 -9.51 1.21
C ALA A 101 -6.45 -8.15 0.51
N GLY A 102 -7.09 -8.16 -0.66
CA GLY A 102 -7.48 -6.96 -1.38
C GLY A 102 -8.44 -6.08 -0.57
N GLU A 103 -9.50 -6.67 0.00
CA GLU A 103 -10.48 -5.99 0.86
C GLU A 103 -9.84 -5.35 2.09
N LEU A 104 -8.94 -6.08 2.76
CA LEU A 104 -8.16 -5.57 3.89
C LEU A 104 -7.27 -4.40 3.47
N GLY A 105 -6.66 -4.47 2.28
CA GLY A 105 -5.87 -3.38 1.71
C GLY A 105 -6.68 -2.10 1.48
N ILE A 106 -7.86 -2.24 0.88
CA ILE A 106 -8.81 -1.13 0.68
C ILE A 106 -9.22 -0.55 2.03
N ALA A 107 -9.67 -1.39 2.97
CA ALA A 107 -10.12 -0.96 4.30
C ALA A 107 -9.01 -0.24 5.08
N ALA A 108 -7.77 -0.76 5.01
CA ALA A 108 -6.61 -0.17 5.65
C ALA A 108 -6.36 1.26 5.15
N ILE A 109 -6.53 1.53 3.85
CA ILE A 109 -6.38 2.89 3.33
C ILE A 109 -7.59 3.77 3.63
N MET A 110 -8.81 3.21 3.64
CA MET A 110 -10.01 3.97 3.98
C MET A 110 -9.97 4.49 5.42
N CYS A 111 -9.32 3.79 6.36
CA CYS A 111 -9.16 4.29 7.74
C CYS A 111 -8.33 5.58 7.83
N TRP A 112 -7.49 5.85 6.82
CA TRP A 112 -6.71 7.09 6.69
C TRP A 112 -7.47 8.22 5.99
N SER A 113 -8.69 7.98 5.51
CA SER A 113 -9.51 9.04 4.94
C SER A 113 -9.74 10.16 5.96
N GLY A 114 -9.57 11.41 5.52
CA GLY A 114 -9.67 12.58 6.38
C GLY A 114 -8.48 12.81 7.33
N ALA A 115 -7.38 12.04 7.23
CA ALA A 115 -6.21 12.22 8.09
C ALA A 115 -5.60 13.63 8.05
N LEU A 116 -5.68 14.28 6.89
CA LEU A 116 -5.21 15.65 6.65
C LEU A 116 -6.33 16.69 6.77
N GLY A 117 -7.44 16.36 7.43
CA GLY A 117 -8.62 17.23 7.54
C GLY A 117 -8.59 18.24 8.68
N LYS A 118 -7.63 18.12 9.62
CA LYS A 118 -7.53 19.01 10.79
C LYS A 118 -6.74 20.28 10.46
N GLU A 119 -7.01 21.37 11.18
CA GLU A 119 -6.26 22.63 11.01
C GLU A 119 -4.76 22.46 11.29
N SER A 120 -4.39 21.62 12.28
CA SER A 120 -3.00 21.26 12.58
C SER A 120 -2.27 20.60 11.41
N THR A 121 -3.00 20.01 10.47
CA THR A 121 -2.45 19.31 9.30
C THR A 121 -2.61 20.08 7.99
N LYS A 122 -3.18 21.29 8.03
CA LYS A 122 -3.51 22.07 6.84
C LYS A 122 -2.28 22.39 5.99
N LYS A 123 -1.19 22.84 6.61
CA LYS A 123 0.07 23.11 5.91
C LYS A 123 0.59 21.87 5.18
N ILE A 124 0.59 20.71 5.84
CA ILE A 124 1.00 19.43 5.23
C ILE A 124 0.12 19.12 4.01
N LYS A 125 -1.21 19.28 4.14
CA LYS A 125 -2.15 19.05 3.04
C LYS A 125 -1.86 19.94 1.85
N GLU A 126 -1.66 21.24 2.09
CA GLU A 126 -1.41 22.24 1.04
C GLU A 126 -0.09 21.99 0.31
N GLU A 127 0.99 21.72 1.04
CA GLU A 127 2.30 21.42 0.46
C GLU A 127 2.30 20.10 -0.32
N VAL A 128 1.67 19.05 0.22
CA VAL A 128 1.52 17.78 -0.51
C VAL A 128 0.71 17.99 -1.79
N ALA A 129 -0.39 18.74 -1.74
CA ALA A 129 -1.18 19.05 -2.93
C ALA A 129 -0.36 19.84 -3.97
N ALA A 130 0.45 20.81 -3.54
CA ALA A 130 1.33 21.57 -4.42
C ALA A 130 2.39 20.69 -5.09
N ILE A 131 3.01 19.76 -4.36
CA ILE A 131 3.97 18.80 -4.90
C ILE A 131 3.28 17.91 -5.96
N LEU A 132 2.10 17.38 -5.65
CA LEU A 132 1.35 16.46 -6.51
C LEU A 132 0.63 17.18 -7.67
N ALA A 133 0.53 18.51 -7.66
CA ALA A 133 0.07 19.29 -8.81
C ALA A 133 1.05 19.22 -9.99
N ILE A 134 2.31 18.87 -9.76
CA ILE A 134 3.37 18.82 -10.77
C ILE A 134 3.54 17.37 -11.28
N PRO A 135 3.22 17.06 -12.56
CA PRO A 135 3.32 15.70 -13.11
C PRO A 135 4.70 15.06 -12.99
N LYS A 136 5.77 15.87 -13.12
CA LYS A 136 7.16 15.39 -12.96
C LYS A 136 7.40 14.78 -11.57
N ASN A 137 6.76 15.31 -10.53
CA ASN A 137 6.92 14.78 -9.18
C ASN A 137 6.26 13.40 -9.04
N TRP A 138 5.12 13.15 -9.70
CA TRP A 138 4.50 11.81 -9.73
C TRP A 138 5.44 10.75 -10.28
N PHE A 139 6.04 11.03 -11.43
CA PHE A 139 7.02 10.14 -12.05
C PHE A 139 8.22 9.92 -11.11
N GLN A 140 8.78 10.98 -10.54
CA GLN A 140 9.91 10.87 -9.61
C GLN A 140 9.58 10.02 -8.37
N LEU A 141 8.43 10.27 -7.72
CA LEU A 141 8.01 9.55 -6.53
C LEU A 141 7.73 8.08 -6.86
N GLY A 142 7.03 7.81 -7.97
CA GLY A 142 6.75 6.47 -8.46
C GLY A 142 8.02 5.68 -8.78
N CYS A 143 8.95 6.27 -9.53
CA CYS A 143 10.23 5.63 -9.86
C CYS A 143 11.05 5.31 -8.61
N ILE A 144 11.13 6.23 -7.65
CA ILE A 144 11.95 6.01 -6.45
C ILE A 144 11.34 4.93 -5.58
N GLY A 145 10.03 4.96 -5.34
CA GLY A 145 9.35 3.88 -4.62
C GLY A 145 9.57 2.53 -5.29
N PHE A 146 9.34 2.46 -6.61
CA PHE A 146 9.49 1.23 -7.39
C PHE A 146 10.93 0.69 -7.38
N ILE A 147 11.91 1.52 -7.71
CA ILE A 147 13.33 1.12 -7.79
C ILE A 147 13.80 0.64 -6.42
N VAL A 148 13.57 1.41 -5.35
CA VAL A 148 13.99 1.02 -4.00
C VAL A 148 13.36 -0.30 -3.59
N THR A 149 12.05 -0.47 -3.81
CA THR A 149 11.36 -1.72 -3.45
C THR A 149 11.86 -2.90 -4.27
N VAL A 150 12.03 -2.78 -5.59
CA VAL A 150 12.50 -3.90 -6.43
C VAL A 150 13.93 -4.32 -6.09
N PHE A 151 14.86 -3.36 -5.98
CA PHE A 151 16.26 -3.68 -5.68
C PHE A 151 16.44 -4.26 -4.27
N LEU A 152 15.77 -3.69 -3.26
CA LEU A 152 15.84 -4.22 -1.90
C LEU A 152 15.14 -5.56 -1.79
N PHE A 153 14.00 -5.75 -2.46
CA PHE A 153 13.29 -7.02 -2.45
C PHE A 153 14.19 -8.14 -3.00
N ALA A 154 14.76 -7.93 -4.20
CA ALA A 154 15.69 -8.89 -4.79
C ALA A 154 16.88 -9.16 -3.87
N SER A 155 17.52 -8.11 -3.34
CA SER A 155 18.71 -8.25 -2.48
C SER A 155 18.41 -9.02 -1.19
N ILE A 156 17.34 -8.66 -0.48
CA ILE A 156 16.94 -9.33 0.76
C ILE A 156 16.50 -10.76 0.47
N TRP A 157 15.74 -10.98 -0.60
CA TRP A 157 15.29 -12.31 -0.98
C TRP A 157 16.45 -13.25 -1.30
N PHE A 158 17.41 -12.82 -2.12
CA PHE A 158 18.62 -13.60 -2.42
C PHE A 158 19.41 -13.90 -1.14
N PHE A 159 19.62 -12.89 -0.29
CA PHE A 159 20.35 -13.05 0.97
C PHE A 159 19.67 -14.06 1.91
N LEU A 160 18.36 -13.97 2.11
CA LEU A 160 17.61 -14.88 2.97
C LEU A 160 17.60 -16.30 2.39
N ARG A 161 17.46 -16.44 1.07
CA ARG A 161 17.50 -17.74 0.40
C ARG A 161 18.84 -18.44 0.58
N GLU A 162 19.95 -17.73 0.43
CA GLU A 162 21.30 -18.30 0.59
C GLU A 162 21.59 -18.72 2.04
N ILE A 163 21.11 -17.96 3.03
CA ILE A 163 21.39 -18.25 4.45
C ILE A 163 20.50 -19.36 5.00
N PHE A 164 19.21 -19.35 4.67
CA PHE A 164 18.23 -20.22 5.31
C PHE A 164 17.76 -21.36 4.41
N GLY A 165 18.06 -21.33 3.11
CA GLY A 165 17.59 -22.31 2.13
C GLY A 165 16.09 -22.21 1.81
N GLU A 166 15.37 -21.27 2.43
CA GLU A 166 13.92 -21.09 2.29
C GLU A 166 13.56 -19.78 1.58
N GLN A 167 12.34 -19.71 1.03
CA GLN A 167 11.87 -18.56 0.25
C GLN A 167 11.04 -17.60 1.11
N TYR A 168 11.72 -16.60 1.70
CA TYR A 168 11.08 -15.57 2.54
C TYR A 168 10.53 -14.38 1.74
N SER A 169 9.83 -14.64 0.63
CA SER A 169 9.39 -13.60 -0.30
C SER A 169 8.47 -12.54 0.34
N SER A 170 7.50 -12.96 1.16
CA SER A 170 6.58 -12.02 1.82
C SER A 170 7.30 -11.08 2.77
N LEU A 171 8.25 -11.59 3.57
CA LEU A 171 9.05 -10.79 4.49
C LEU A 171 9.97 -9.82 3.73
N ALA A 172 10.72 -10.34 2.76
CA ALA A 172 11.62 -9.54 1.93
C ALA A 172 10.86 -8.41 1.22
N PHE A 173 9.68 -8.71 0.66
CA PHE A 173 8.84 -7.73 -0.02
C PHE A 173 8.27 -6.70 0.96
N CYS A 174 7.77 -7.12 2.12
CA CYS A 174 7.25 -6.22 3.15
C CYS A 174 8.31 -5.18 3.58
N VAL A 175 9.53 -5.64 3.91
CA VAL A 175 10.64 -4.76 4.30
C VAL A 175 10.99 -3.81 3.16
N ALA A 176 11.14 -4.32 1.94
CA ALA A 176 11.49 -3.51 0.78
C ALA A 176 10.41 -2.47 0.42
N PHE A 177 9.14 -2.82 0.57
CA PHE A 177 8.01 -1.93 0.33
C PHE A 177 7.94 -0.81 1.39
N LEU A 178 8.07 -1.14 2.67
CA LEU A 178 8.10 -0.15 3.74
C LEU A 178 9.26 0.82 3.59
N THR A 179 10.46 0.34 3.22
CA THR A 179 11.60 1.21 2.93
C THR A 179 11.35 2.10 1.71
N GLY A 180 10.77 1.56 0.64
CA GLY A 180 10.36 2.35 -0.53
C GLY A 180 9.38 3.47 -0.17
N LEU A 181 8.36 3.17 0.64
CA LEU A 181 7.41 4.16 1.15
C LEU A 181 8.09 5.24 1.99
N LEU A 182 9.02 4.87 2.88
CA LEU A 182 9.80 5.82 3.66
C LEU A 182 10.62 6.75 2.78
N CYS A 183 11.27 6.23 1.72
CA CYS A 183 12.00 7.05 0.76
C CYS A 183 11.08 8.06 0.04
N VAL A 184 9.89 7.63 -0.41
CA VAL A 184 8.88 8.51 -1.02
C VAL A 184 8.44 9.60 -0.05
N LEU A 185 8.13 9.23 1.20
CA LEU A 185 7.74 10.19 2.25
C LEU A 185 8.85 11.20 2.54
N CYS A 186 10.11 10.76 2.64
CA CYS A 186 11.26 11.65 2.83
C CYS A 186 11.37 12.68 1.70
N ILE A 187 11.13 12.30 0.44
CA ILE A 187 11.17 13.23 -0.69
C ILE A 187 10.04 14.23 -0.63
N ILE A 188 8.83 13.81 -0.27
CA ILE A 188 7.69 14.71 -0.05
C ILE A 188 8.02 15.73 1.05
N ILE A 189 8.58 15.26 2.17
CA ILE A 189 8.98 16.12 3.30
C ILE A 189 10.03 17.15 2.86
N ILE A 190 11.05 16.72 2.12
CA ILE A 190 12.12 17.60 1.63
C ILE A 190 11.57 18.63 0.64
N LYS A 191 10.78 18.19 -0.36
CA LYS A 191 10.22 19.07 -1.40
C LYS A 191 9.21 20.08 -0.85
N GLY A 192 8.43 19.69 0.16
CA GLY A 192 7.41 20.55 0.78
C GLY A 192 7.93 21.39 1.94
N ASN A 193 9.23 21.33 2.23
CA ASN A 193 9.84 22.00 3.38
C ASN A 193 9.08 21.70 4.70
N LEU A 194 8.71 20.43 4.89
CA LEU A 194 7.88 19.94 6.00
C LEU A 194 8.71 19.32 7.14
N GLN A 195 10.01 19.61 7.22
CA GLN A 195 10.93 18.95 8.18
C GLN A 195 10.58 19.28 9.63
N ILE A 196 10.08 20.49 9.88
CA ILE A 196 9.71 20.93 11.24
C ILE A 196 8.41 20.23 11.66
N GLU A 197 7.39 20.30 10.81
CA GLU A 197 6.08 19.67 11.04
C GLU A 197 6.21 18.16 11.21
N SER A 198 6.98 17.51 10.33
CA SER A 198 7.19 16.06 10.40
C SER A 198 7.94 15.64 11.66
N ARG A 199 8.93 16.41 12.12
CA ARG A 199 9.65 16.13 13.36
C ARG A 199 8.76 16.28 14.59
N VAL A 200 7.91 17.30 14.63
CA VAL A 200 6.96 17.51 15.73
C VAL A 200 5.96 16.35 15.79
N LEU A 201 5.38 15.98 14.66
CA LEU A 201 4.45 14.84 14.59
C LEU A 201 5.12 13.53 14.98
N LEU A 202 6.29 13.24 14.40
CA LEU A 202 7.02 12.00 14.68
C LEU A 202 7.31 11.85 16.16
N LYS A 203 7.78 12.91 16.83
CA LYS A 203 8.07 12.89 18.27
C LYS A 203 6.85 12.47 19.10
N SER A 204 5.66 12.94 18.73
CA SER A 204 4.40 12.58 19.39
C SER A 204 3.92 11.18 19.03
N MET A 205 4.24 10.69 17.83
CA MET A 205 3.84 9.37 17.34
C MET A 205 4.71 8.24 17.90
N VAL A 206 6.01 8.47 18.14
CA VAL A 206 6.99 7.41 18.49
C VAL A 206 6.49 6.42 19.56
N PRO A 207 5.97 6.85 20.74
CA PRO A 207 5.54 5.89 21.77
C PRO A 207 4.45 4.94 21.29
N TRP A 208 3.50 5.46 20.51
CA TRP A 208 2.38 4.68 19.96
C TRP A 208 2.83 3.77 18.82
N LEU A 209 3.78 4.22 18.00
CA LEU A 209 4.36 3.41 16.92
C LEU A 209 5.13 2.22 17.49
N ILE A 210 5.94 2.42 18.55
CA ILE A 210 6.67 1.33 19.23
C ILE A 210 5.68 0.28 19.76
N GLY A 211 4.62 0.71 20.45
CA GLY A 211 3.59 -0.21 20.95
C GLY A 211 2.90 -0.98 19.82
N THR A 212 2.52 -0.29 18.74
CA THR A 212 1.89 -0.91 17.58
C THR A 212 2.81 -1.94 16.91
N ILE A 213 4.08 -1.60 16.70
CA ILE A 213 5.07 -2.49 16.09
C ILE A 213 5.29 -3.73 16.96
N GLY A 214 5.35 -3.56 18.29
CA GLY A 214 5.45 -4.67 19.24
C GLY A 214 4.26 -5.62 19.13
N ILE A 215 3.03 -5.09 19.18
CA ILE A 215 1.80 -5.90 19.08
C ILE A 215 1.71 -6.61 17.72
N ALA A 216 2.01 -5.90 16.62
CA ALA A 216 1.98 -6.47 15.28
C ALA A 216 3.00 -7.62 15.15
N SER A 217 4.22 -7.44 15.68
CA SER A 217 5.24 -8.48 15.68
C SER A 217 4.83 -9.71 16.49
N MET A 218 4.22 -9.52 17.66
CA MET A 218 3.69 -10.62 18.48
C MET A 218 2.55 -11.37 17.79
N THR A 219 1.67 -10.64 17.09
CA THR A 219 0.59 -11.24 16.30
C THR A 219 1.18 -12.11 15.19
N GLY A 220 2.27 -11.67 14.57
CA GLY A 220 2.99 -12.46 13.58
C GLY A 220 3.41 -13.83 14.10
N PHE A 221 3.87 -13.89 15.35
CA PHE A 221 4.28 -15.13 16.01
C PHE A 221 3.08 -16.02 16.38
N LEU A 222 1.99 -15.44 16.88
CA LEU A 222 0.82 -16.18 17.36
C LEU A 222 -0.02 -16.80 16.22
N PHE A 223 -0.05 -16.15 15.06
CA PHE A 223 -0.92 -16.54 13.95
C PHE A 223 -0.21 -17.32 12.84
N ASN A 224 1.02 -17.81 13.08
CA ASN A 224 1.78 -18.57 12.08
C ASN A 224 1.10 -19.88 11.60
N ASN A 225 0.02 -20.31 12.27
CA ASN A 225 -0.74 -21.51 11.93
C ASN A 225 -2.13 -21.22 11.32
N VAL A 226 -2.47 -19.95 11.04
CA VAL A 226 -3.77 -19.59 10.45
C VAL A 226 -3.65 -19.45 8.93
N SER A 227 -4.72 -19.78 8.20
CA SER A 227 -4.78 -19.76 6.73
C SER A 227 -4.57 -18.38 6.10
N ILE A 228 -4.70 -17.29 6.87
CA ILE A 228 -4.46 -15.94 6.36
C ILE A 228 -2.97 -15.63 6.45
N ASN A 229 -2.38 -15.19 5.33
CA ASN A 229 -0.99 -14.78 5.28
C ASN A 229 -0.67 -13.76 6.39
N VAL A 230 0.17 -14.18 7.33
CA VAL A 230 0.55 -13.42 8.52
C VAL A 230 1.04 -12.01 8.17
N SER A 231 1.76 -11.85 7.06
CA SER A 231 2.30 -10.55 6.65
C SER A 231 1.20 -9.54 6.31
N VAL A 232 0.06 -10.01 5.78
CA VAL A 232 -1.12 -9.16 5.49
C VAL A 232 -1.73 -8.65 6.80
N VAL A 233 -1.91 -9.54 7.79
CA VAL A 233 -2.46 -9.17 9.10
C VAL A 233 -1.55 -8.18 9.81
N VAL A 234 -0.24 -8.47 9.85
CA VAL A 234 0.78 -7.59 10.44
C VAL A 234 0.73 -6.21 9.79
N LEU A 235 0.69 -6.13 8.45
CA LEU A 235 0.66 -4.86 7.75
C LEU A 235 -0.66 -4.10 8.01
N ALA A 236 -1.80 -4.77 8.01
CA ALA A 236 -3.09 -4.15 8.35
C ALA A 236 -3.07 -3.54 9.76
N MET A 237 -2.53 -4.27 10.75
CA MET A 237 -2.38 -3.78 12.12
C MET A 237 -1.44 -2.57 12.20
N LEU A 238 -0.31 -2.60 11.49
CA LEU A 238 0.61 -1.46 11.41
C LEU A 238 -0.10 -0.24 10.84
N VAL A 239 -0.83 -0.38 9.73
CA VAL A 239 -1.56 0.74 9.10
C VAL A 239 -2.59 1.35 10.05
N VAL A 240 -3.37 0.52 10.76
CA VAL A 240 -4.38 0.99 11.73
C VAL A 240 -3.71 1.63 12.96
N GLY A 241 -2.68 1.01 13.53
CA GLY A 241 -2.00 1.59 14.69
C GLY A 241 -1.25 2.88 14.36
N PHE A 242 -0.70 3.00 13.15
CA PHE A 242 -0.12 4.25 12.65
C PHE A 242 -1.19 5.34 12.51
N ARG A 243 -2.42 4.98 12.11
CA ARG A 243 -3.56 5.92 12.07
C ARG A 243 -3.94 6.41 13.46
N ILE A 244 -3.93 5.52 14.46
CA ILE A 244 -4.18 5.87 15.86
C ILE A 244 -3.09 6.82 16.37
N ALA A 245 -1.82 6.51 16.12
CA ALA A 245 -0.68 7.36 16.47
C ALA A 245 -0.81 8.75 15.82
N TRP A 246 -1.17 8.81 14.54
CA TRP A 246 -1.41 10.06 13.82
C TRP A 246 -2.50 10.89 14.49
N ASN A 247 -3.66 10.28 14.77
CA ASN A 247 -4.78 10.97 15.40
C ASN A 247 -4.46 11.55 16.78
N ARG A 248 -3.51 10.95 17.51
CA ARG A 248 -3.01 11.44 18.80
C ARG A 248 -2.01 12.59 18.64
N ALA A 249 -1.27 12.62 17.54
CA ALA A 249 -0.24 13.63 17.28
C ALA A 249 -0.78 14.92 16.65
N THR A 250 -1.90 14.83 15.93
CA THR A 250 -2.55 15.96 15.22
C THR A 250 -3.77 16.48 15.94
#